data_AF-A0A9N9BSA0-F1
#
_entry.id   AF-A0A9N9BSA0-F1
#
_cell.length_a   1.000
_cell.length_b   1.000
_cell.length_c   1.000
_cell.angle_alpha   90.00
_cell.angle_beta   90.00
_cell.angle_gamma   90.00
#
_symmetry.space_group_name_H-M   'P 1'
#
loop_
_entity.id
_entity.type
_entity.pdbx_description
1 polymer ?
#
loop_
_entity_poly.entity_id
_entity_poly.type
_entity_poly.pdbx_seq_one_letter_code
_entity_poly.pdbx_strand_id
1 'polypeptide(L)'
;MNIKKGETRTEEFLNDISLNGKLPVLIIPKDYRKRTPLFPSSSSNPIHNAKIMQWLFWEQFSLIPNILPLRWWVTYLNLGDDPKYLDQIVEKQKLGYEALNLMETHLKDKEFFVDDKFTIADIALYANTHI
;
A
#
# COMPACT_ATOMS: atom_id res chain seq x y z
N MET A 1 -1.17 19.51 2.85
CA MET A 1 -0.04 19.01 3.66
C MET A 1 1.06 18.53 2.73
N ASN A 2 2.25 19.07 2.88
CA ASN A 2 3.38 18.89 1.97
C ASN A 2 4.52 18.14 2.69
N ILE A 3 4.72 16.89 2.30
CA ILE A 3 5.75 16.01 2.87
C ILE A 3 7.16 16.56 2.59
N LYS A 4 7.40 17.18 1.42
CA LYS A 4 8.72 17.73 1.06
C LYS A 4 9.12 18.92 1.95
N LYS A 5 8.14 19.63 2.51
CA LYS A 5 8.36 20.75 3.45
C LYS A 5 8.42 20.30 4.93
N GLY A 6 8.30 19.00 5.20
CA GLY A 6 8.33 18.48 6.56
C GLY A 6 7.05 18.73 7.36
N GLU A 7 5.93 19.07 6.71
CA GLU A 7 4.68 19.42 7.40
C GLU A 7 4.10 18.26 8.24
N THR A 8 4.48 17.00 7.99
CA THR A 8 4.08 15.84 8.80
C THR A 8 4.96 15.61 10.04
N ARG A 9 5.93 16.51 10.29
CA ARG A 9 6.89 16.43 11.39
C ARG A 9 6.77 17.59 12.38
N THR A 10 5.80 18.49 12.20
CA THR A 10 5.52 19.53 13.19
C THR A 10 4.98 18.92 14.47
N GLU A 11 5.19 19.57 15.62
CA GLU A 11 4.64 19.12 16.90
C GLU A 11 3.12 19.02 16.84
N GLU A 12 2.45 20.00 16.23
CA GLU A 12 1.01 20.01 15.99
C GLU A 12 0.57 18.74 15.23
N PHE A 13 1.25 18.38 14.14
CA PHE A 13 0.88 17.19 13.37
C PHE A 13 1.07 15.89 14.16
N LEU A 14 2.21 15.77 14.86
CA LEU A 14 2.55 14.55 15.59
C LEU A 14 1.68 14.34 16.82
N ASN A 15 1.28 15.43 17.49
CA ASN A 15 0.46 15.37 18.70
C ASN A 15 -1.04 15.22 18.39
N ASP A 16 -1.55 15.99 17.42
CA ASP A 16 -2.99 16.13 17.23
C ASP A 16 -3.56 15.29 16.08
N ILE A 17 -2.71 14.86 15.13
CA ILE A 17 -3.18 14.21 13.89
C ILE A 17 -2.63 12.78 13.74
N SER A 18 -1.32 12.57 13.80
CA SER A 18 -0.73 11.24 13.66
C SER A 18 0.65 11.11 14.31
N LEU A 19 0.71 10.27 15.34
CA LEU A 19 1.92 9.97 16.10
C LEU A 19 3.10 9.47 15.26
N ASN A 20 2.85 8.82 14.11
CA ASN A 20 3.92 8.30 13.26
C ASN A 20 4.36 9.27 12.15
N GLY A 21 3.69 10.42 12.02
CA GLY A 21 4.02 11.44 11.03
C GLY A 21 3.81 10.98 9.57
N LYS A 22 2.96 9.98 9.34
CA LYS A 22 2.66 9.44 8.01
C LYS A 22 1.24 9.79 7.56
N LEU A 23 1.11 9.93 6.24
CA LEU A 23 -0.16 10.03 5.52
C LEU A 23 -0.48 8.66 4.88
N PRO A 24 -1.75 8.38 4.53
CA PRO A 24 -2.95 9.18 4.79
C PRO A 24 -3.42 9.12 6.25
N VAL A 25 -4.16 10.14 6.69
CA VAL A 25 -4.88 10.16 7.98
C VAL A 25 -6.35 10.47 7.71
N LEU A 26 -7.25 9.75 8.37
CA LEU A 26 -8.68 9.98 8.31
C LEU A 26 -9.18 10.53 9.65
N ILE A 27 -9.73 11.74 9.66
CA ILE A 27 -10.39 12.33 10.82
C ILE A 27 -11.86 11.93 10.78
N ILE A 28 -12.29 11.13 11.75
CA ILE A 28 -13.63 10.53 11.78
C ILE A 28 -14.52 11.28 12.79
N PRO A 29 -15.71 11.76 12.38
CA PRO A 29 -16.71 12.29 13.32
C PRO A 29 -17.16 11.25 14.35
N LYS A 30 -17.51 11.68 15.57
CA LYS A 30 -17.88 10.75 16.68
C LYS A 30 -19.06 9.83 16.35
N ASP A 31 -19.95 10.27 15.46
CA ASP A 31 -21.17 9.58 15.05
C ASP A 31 -21.00 8.74 13.77
N TYR A 32 -19.79 8.64 13.21
CA TYR A 32 -19.57 7.87 12.00
C TYR A 32 -19.92 6.39 12.16
N ARG A 33 -20.73 5.90 11.22
CA ARG A 33 -21.12 4.49 11.08
C ARG A 33 -21.14 4.15 9.60
N LYS A 34 -20.10 3.48 9.12
CA LYS A 34 -20.09 2.92 7.75
C LYS A 34 -19.52 1.51 7.77
N ARG A 35 -20.17 0.62 7.04
CA ARG A 35 -19.68 -0.71 6.70
C ARG A 35 -19.48 -0.76 5.19
N THR A 36 -18.49 -1.54 4.73
CA THR A 36 -18.29 -1.81 3.31
C THR A 36 -18.58 -3.28 3.03
N PRO A 37 -19.27 -3.62 1.94
CA PRO A 37 -19.43 -5.02 1.53
C PRO A 37 -18.09 -5.64 1.09
N LEU A 38 -17.07 -4.82 0.78
CA LEU A 38 -15.75 -5.26 0.30
C LEU A 38 -14.85 -5.84 1.39
N PHE A 39 -15.27 -5.76 2.65
CA PHE A 39 -14.65 -6.43 3.79
C PHE A 39 -15.76 -6.77 4.81
N PRO A 40 -16.48 -7.89 4.59
CA PRO A 40 -17.64 -8.25 5.40
C PRO A 40 -17.24 -8.60 6.84
N SER A 41 -18.24 -8.74 7.72
CA SER A 41 -17.99 -9.14 9.12
C SER A 41 -17.26 -10.50 9.18
N SER A 42 -16.22 -10.61 9.99
CA SER A 42 -15.45 -11.85 10.15
C SER A 42 -16.30 -13.03 10.64
N SER A 43 -17.37 -12.76 11.37
CA SER A 43 -18.31 -13.77 11.85
C SER A 43 -19.09 -14.50 10.75
N SER A 44 -19.28 -13.88 9.58
CA SER A 44 -20.04 -14.50 8.49
C SER A 44 -19.18 -15.32 7.53
N ASN A 45 -17.89 -14.97 7.38
CA ASN A 45 -16.96 -15.72 6.54
C ASN A 45 -15.49 -15.49 6.98
N PRO A 46 -15.02 -16.21 8.02
CA PRO A 46 -13.71 -15.95 8.62
C PRO A 46 -12.54 -16.28 7.68
N ILE A 47 -12.67 -17.32 6.84
CA ILE A 47 -11.61 -17.72 5.89
C ILE A 47 -11.45 -16.67 4.78
N HIS A 48 -12.56 -16.15 4.24
CA HIS A 48 -12.51 -15.09 3.24
C HIS A 48 -11.78 -13.84 3.75
N ASN A 49 -12.10 -13.41 4.98
CA ASN A 49 -11.42 -12.27 5.59
C ASN A 49 -9.94 -12.54 5.89
N ALA A 50 -9.58 -13.77 6.27
CA ALA A 50 -8.19 -14.16 6.47
C ALA A 50 -7.38 -14.05 5.15
N LYS A 51 -7.96 -14.46 4.01
CA LYS A 51 -7.34 -14.28 2.69
C LYS A 51 -7.19 -12.80 2.31
N ILE A 52 -8.19 -11.96 2.59
CA ILE A 52 -8.08 -10.51 2.36
C ILE A 52 -6.92 -9.96 3.21
N MET A 53 -6.88 -10.29 4.50
CA MET A 53 -5.82 -9.82 5.40
C MET A 53 -4.43 -10.32 4.97
N GLN A 54 -4.32 -11.56 4.50
CA GLN A 54 -3.08 -12.09 3.93
C GLN A 54 -2.54 -11.16 2.83
N TRP A 55 -3.38 -10.77 1.88
CA TRP A 55 -2.98 -9.86 0.80
C TRP A 55 -2.64 -8.46 1.29
N LEU A 56 -3.40 -7.90 2.24
CA LEU A 56 -3.11 -6.57 2.79
C LEU A 56 -1.77 -6.54 3.56
N PHE A 57 -1.47 -7.57 4.34
CA PHE A 57 -0.18 -7.65 5.02
C PHE A 57 0.97 -7.91 4.05
N TRP A 58 0.76 -8.78 3.06
CA TRP A 58 1.73 -9.02 2.00
C TRP A 58 2.02 -7.74 1.21
N GLU A 59 0.99 -6.93 0.91
CA GLU A 59 1.15 -5.66 0.21
C GLU A 59 2.07 -4.69 0.96
N GLN A 60 1.85 -4.52 2.27
CA GLN A 60 2.67 -3.66 3.11
C GLN A 60 4.11 -4.17 3.29
N PHE A 61 4.31 -5.48 3.28
CA PHE A 61 5.61 -6.10 3.57
C PHE A 61 6.46 -6.34 2.32
N SER A 62 5.83 -6.77 1.22
CA SER A 62 6.51 -7.29 0.04
C SER A 62 6.35 -6.41 -1.20
N LEU A 63 5.26 -5.67 -1.33
CA LEU A 63 5.01 -4.84 -2.52
C LEU A 63 5.43 -3.38 -2.29
N ILE A 64 4.79 -2.70 -1.34
CA ILE A 64 5.02 -1.28 -1.06
C ILE A 64 6.50 -0.94 -0.86
N PRO A 65 7.27 -1.68 -0.04
CA PRO A 65 8.65 -1.30 0.24
C PRO A 65 9.55 -1.33 -0.98
N ASN A 66 9.14 -2.02 -2.05
CA ASN A 66 9.91 -2.18 -3.27
C ASN A 66 9.41 -1.27 -4.40
N ILE A 67 8.13 -0.91 -4.43
CA ILE A 67 7.55 -0.02 -5.46
C ILE A 67 7.60 1.46 -5.06
N LEU A 68 7.20 1.81 -3.82
CA LEU A 68 7.05 3.21 -3.44
C LEU A 68 8.38 3.99 -3.40
N PRO A 69 9.47 3.47 -2.82
CA PRO A 69 10.75 4.18 -2.83
C PRO A 69 11.28 4.45 -4.23
N LEU A 70 11.13 3.49 -5.16
CA LEU A 70 11.51 3.68 -6.57
C LEU A 70 10.77 4.86 -7.18
N ARG A 71 9.44 4.87 -7.07
CA ARG A 71 8.62 5.95 -7.59
C ARG A 71 8.99 7.30 -6.95
N TRP A 72 9.29 7.29 -5.64
CA TRP A 72 9.73 8.49 -4.94
C TRP A 72 11.06 9.03 -5.46
N TRP A 73 12.11 8.21 -5.53
CA TRP A 73 13.44 8.63 -5.95
C TRP A 73 13.48 8.99 -7.43
N VAL A 74 12.95 8.13 -8.30
CA VAL A 74 13.04 8.28 -9.74
C VAL A 74 12.06 9.34 -10.25
N THR A 75 10.76 9.20 -9.94
CA THR A 75 9.72 10.06 -10.54
C THR A 75 9.57 11.40 -9.83
N TYR A 76 9.56 11.41 -8.49
CA TYR A 76 9.22 12.62 -7.73
C TYR A 76 10.42 13.49 -7.34
N LEU A 77 11.61 12.89 -7.25
CA LEU A 77 12.85 13.60 -6.90
C LEU A 77 13.84 13.68 -8.07
N ASN A 78 13.63 12.94 -9.16
CA ASN A 78 14.53 12.89 -10.32
C ASN A 78 15.97 12.49 -9.94
N LEU A 79 16.10 11.51 -9.05
CA LEU A 79 17.37 10.98 -8.52
C LEU A 79 17.72 9.60 -9.10
N GLY A 80 17.14 9.25 -10.26
CA GLY A 80 17.34 7.93 -10.88
C GLY A 80 18.80 7.63 -11.25
N ASP A 81 19.55 8.67 -11.60
CA ASP A 81 20.97 8.57 -11.99
C ASP A 81 21.93 8.98 -10.87
N ASP A 82 21.42 9.32 -9.68
CA ASP A 82 22.26 9.72 -8.54
C ASP A 82 23.00 8.46 -8.01
N PRO A 83 24.35 8.44 -8.03
CA PRO A 83 25.14 7.29 -7.58
C PRO A 83 24.80 6.82 -6.16
N LYS A 84 24.29 7.70 -5.29
CA LYS A 84 23.89 7.36 -3.92
C LYS A 84 22.71 6.39 -3.87
N TYR A 85 21.85 6.39 -4.88
CA TYR A 85 20.61 5.62 -4.89
C TYR A 85 20.65 4.41 -5.84
N LEU A 86 21.62 4.34 -6.76
CA LEU A 86 21.69 3.30 -7.80
C LEU A 86 21.58 1.88 -7.25
N ASP A 87 22.39 1.53 -6.24
CA ASP A 87 22.37 0.17 -5.67
C ASP A 87 21.00 -0.18 -5.07
N GLN A 88 20.39 0.76 -4.36
CA GLN A 88 19.05 0.58 -3.77
C GLN A 88 17.98 0.50 -4.85
N ILE A 89 18.09 1.31 -5.91
CA ILE A 89 17.17 1.26 -7.05
C ILE A 89 17.22 -0.10 -7.71
N VAL A 90 18.41 -0.63 -8.01
CA VAL A 90 18.58 -1.94 -8.65
C VAL A 90 17.99 -3.06 -7.76
N GLU A 91 18.29 -3.04 -6.46
CA GLU A 91 17.75 -4.03 -5.52
C GLU A 91 16.22 -3.96 -5.44
N LYS A 92 15.67 -2.76 -5.29
CA LYS A 92 14.22 -2.54 -5.15
C LYS A 92 13.48 -2.84 -6.43
N GLN A 93 14.06 -2.58 -7.61
CA GLN A 93 13.51 -2.99 -8.90
C GLN A 93 13.40 -4.51 -8.98
N LYS A 94 14.47 -5.23 -8.64
CA LYS A 94 14.46 -6.70 -8.63
C LYS A 94 13.35 -7.24 -7.72
N LEU A 95 13.29 -6.78 -6.47
CA LEU A 95 12.27 -7.23 -5.50
C LEU A 95 10.85 -6.80 -5.90
N GLY A 96 10.71 -5.64 -6.54
CA GLY A 96 9.45 -5.15 -7.09
C GLY A 96 8.95 -6.06 -8.21
N TYR A 97 9.81 -6.44 -9.16
CA TYR A 97 9.47 -7.38 -10.21
C TYR A 97 9.13 -8.78 -9.67
N GLU A 98 9.83 -9.26 -8.63
CA GLU A 98 9.48 -10.51 -7.96
C GLU A 98 8.06 -10.45 -7.35
N ALA A 99 7.70 -9.34 -6.68
CA ALA A 99 6.37 -9.15 -6.14
C ALA A 99 5.29 -9.06 -7.23
N LEU A 100 5.55 -8.34 -8.32
CA LEU A 100 4.64 -8.23 -9.46
C LEU A 100 4.44 -9.58 -10.16
N ASN A 101 5.50 -10.37 -10.33
CA ASN A 101 5.40 -11.72 -10.90
C ASN A 101 4.56 -12.66 -10.03
N LEU A 102 4.60 -12.52 -8.71
CA LEU A 102 3.72 -13.28 -7.80
C LEU A 102 2.25 -12.90 -8.04
N MET A 103 1.95 -11.61 -8.17
CA MET A 103 0.60 -11.13 -8.49
C MET A 103 0.13 -11.67 -9.84
N GLU A 104 0.95 -11.56 -10.88
CA GLU A 104 0.67 -12.08 -12.23
C GLU A 104 0.38 -13.59 -12.19
N THR A 105 1.22 -14.35 -11.48
CA THR A 105 1.03 -15.80 -11.33
C THR A 105 -0.27 -16.13 -10.61
N HIS A 106 -0.64 -15.37 -9.58
CA HIS A 106 -1.88 -15.59 -8.83
C HIS A 106 -3.13 -15.30 -9.67
N LEU A 107 -3.09 -14.22 -10.44
CA LEU A 107 -4.19 -13.73 -11.28
C LEU A 107 -4.31 -14.46 -12.63
N LYS A 108 -3.32 -15.27 -13.00
CA LYS A 108 -3.33 -16.03 -14.27
C LYS A 108 -4.66 -16.74 -14.55
N ASP A 109 -5.25 -17.35 -13.52
CA ASP A 109 -6.50 -18.11 -13.60
C ASP A 109 -7.59 -17.55 -12.66
N LYS A 110 -7.47 -16.30 -12.21
CA LYS A 110 -8.40 -15.67 -11.24
C LYS A 110 -8.74 -14.25 -11.65
N GLU A 111 -9.99 -13.84 -11.44
CA GLU A 111 -10.41 -12.48 -11.76
C GLU A 111 -9.98 -11.48 -10.67
N PHE A 112 -9.96 -11.94 -9.42
CA PHE A 112 -9.62 -11.12 -8.26
C PHE A 112 -8.75 -11.88 -7.25
N PHE A 113 -8.16 -11.14 -6.30
CA PHE A 113 -7.22 -11.73 -5.34
C PHE A 113 -7.86 -12.71 -4.35
N VAL A 114 -9.15 -12.57 -4.08
CA VAL A 114 -9.86 -13.39 -3.08
C VAL A 114 -11.19 -13.92 -3.63
N ASP A 115 -11.29 -15.25 -3.75
CA ASP A 115 -12.51 -15.99 -4.10
C ASP A 115 -13.24 -15.45 -5.35
N ASP A 116 -12.48 -14.95 -6.33
CA ASP A 116 -12.96 -14.30 -7.56
C ASP A 116 -14.00 -13.21 -7.30
N LYS A 117 -13.83 -12.48 -6.20
CA LYS A 117 -14.64 -11.30 -5.86
C LYS A 117 -13.75 -10.11 -5.61
N PHE A 118 -14.21 -8.95 -6.07
CA PHE A 118 -13.58 -7.69 -5.77
C PHE A 118 -13.68 -7.35 -4.27
N THR A 119 -12.54 -7.06 -3.64
CA THR A 119 -12.42 -6.77 -2.21
C THR A 119 -11.48 -5.58 -1.96
N ILE A 120 -11.26 -5.23 -0.69
CA ILE A 120 -10.26 -4.23 -0.33
C ILE A 120 -8.81 -4.66 -0.63
N ALA A 121 -8.53 -5.95 -0.81
CA ALA A 121 -7.21 -6.42 -1.23
C ALA A 121 -6.86 -5.91 -2.63
N ASP A 122 -7.82 -6.00 -3.56
CA ASP A 122 -7.66 -5.55 -4.94
C ASP A 122 -7.42 -4.03 -4.99
N ILE A 123 -8.16 -3.26 -4.18
CA ILE A 123 -7.96 -1.80 -4.07
C ILE A 123 -6.55 -1.47 -3.56
N ALA A 124 -6.10 -2.14 -2.50
CA ALA A 124 -4.79 -1.88 -1.91
C ALA A 124 -3.65 -2.19 -2.90
N LEU A 125 -3.72 -3.35 -3.56
CA LEU A 125 -2.73 -3.79 -4.52
C LEU A 125 -2.72 -2.92 -5.79
N TYR A 126 -3.90 -2.50 -6.27
CA TYR A 126 -4.03 -1.65 -7.45
C TYR A 126 -3.45 -0.25 -7.24
N ALA A 127 -3.57 0.32 -6.04
CA ALA A 127 -3.17 1.69 -5.74
C ALA A 127 -1.72 2.02 -6.17
N ASN A 128 -0.82 1.02 -6.13
CA ASN A 128 0.58 1.17 -6.48
C ASN A 128 1.04 0.41 -7.73
N THR A 129 0.14 -0.33 -8.41
CA THR A 129 0.49 -1.18 -9.57
C THR A 129 -0.15 -0.74 -10.89
N HIS A 130 -1.10 0.20 -10.86
CA HIS A 130 -1.84 0.63 -12.05
C HIS A 130 -1.11 1.59 -13.00
N ILE A 131 0.16 1.91 -12.73
CA ILE A 131 0.91 2.99 -13.40
C ILE A 131 2.10 2.41 -14.15
#